data_AF-A0A975K3K0-F1
#
_entry.id   AF-A0A975K3K0-F1
#
_cell.length_a   1.000
_cell.length_b   1.000
_cell.length_c   1.000
_cell.angle_alpha   90.00
_cell.angle_beta   90.00
_cell.angle_gamma   90.00
#
_symmetry.space_group_name_H-M   'P 1'
#
loop_
_entity.id
_entity.type
_entity.pdbx_description
1 polymer ?
#
loop_
_entity_poly.entity_id
_entity_poly.type
_entity_poly.pdbx_seq_one_letter_code
_entity_poly.pdbx_strand_id
1 'polypeptide(L)' 'MEDLNYLLHREQVEILLARETTNASAKAAHDTLARAYARRIDQHRLSYRTPQNDGSKSFDPGRFGAPKAAIA' A
#
# COMPACT_ATOMS: atom_id res chain seq x y z
N MET A 1 5.50 18.36 -6.85
CA MET A 1 4.70 17.10 -6.91
C MET A 1 5.65 15.97 -6.57
N GLU A 2 5.36 15.20 -5.53
CA GLU A 2 6.12 13.97 -5.24
C GLU A 2 5.84 12.94 -6.36
N ASP A 3 6.86 12.18 -6.78
CA ASP A 3 6.74 11.15 -7.81
C ASP A 3 5.94 9.93 -7.28
N LEU A 4 4.94 9.46 -8.04
CA LEU A 4 4.16 8.29 -7.66
C LEU A 4 5.02 7.04 -7.45
N ASN A 5 6.06 6.84 -8.26
CA ASN A 5 6.99 5.71 -8.11
C ASN A 5 7.76 5.80 -6.79
N TYR A 6 8.15 7.02 -6.39
CA TYR A 6 8.79 7.23 -5.09
C TYR A 6 7.82 6.88 -3.95
N LEU A 7 6.58 7.34 -4.02
CA LEU A 7 5.56 7.06 -3.00
C LEU A 7 5.28 5.55 -2.87
N LEU A 8 5.16 4.84 -4.00
CA LEU A 8 4.94 3.39 -4.03
C LEU A 8 6.15 2.63 -3.46
N HIS A 9 7.35 3.00 -3.89
CA HIS A 9 8.58 2.38 -3.38
C HIS A 9 8.71 2.58 -1.87
N ARG A 10 8.43 3.79 -1.35
CA ARG A 10 8.47 4.06 0.08
C ARG A 10 7.39 3.29 0.84
N GLU A 11 6.15 3.24 0.35
CA GLU A 11 5.08 2.41 0.97
C GLU A 11 5.54 0.95 1.13
N GLN A 12 6.13 0.36 0.08
CA GLN A 12 6.60 -1.02 0.09
C GLN A 12 7.76 -1.24 1.07
N VAL A 13 8.74 -0.34 1.09
CA VAL A 13 9.88 -0.42 2.02
C VAL A 13 9.41 -0.36 3.46
N GLU A 14 8.50 0.56 3.82
CA GLU A 14 8.00 0.64 5.19
C GLU A 14 7.21 -0.61 5.60
N ILE A 15 6.44 -1.21 4.68
CA ILE A 15 5.74 -2.48 4.95
C ILE A 15 6.75 -3.62 5.21
N LEU A 16 7.83 -3.69 4.44
CA LEU A 16 8.87 -4.70 4.64
C LEU A 16 9.59 -4.47 5.98
N LEU A 17 9.95 -3.24 6.31
CA LEU A 17 10.59 -2.90 7.58
C LEU A 17 9.68 -3.20 8.79
N ALA A 18 8.37 -2.92 8.69
CA ALA A 18 7.39 -3.31 9.71
C ALA A 18 7.29 -4.83 9.91
N ARG A 19 7.53 -5.62 8.87
CA ARG A 19 7.51 -7.09 8.91
C ARG A 19 8.81 -7.67 9.46
N GLU A 20 9.96 -7.10 9.09
CA GLU A 20 11.28 -7.61 9.47
C GLU A 20 11.72 -7.15 10.87
N THR A 21 11.18 -6.04 11.36
CA THR A 21 11.53 -5.54 12.69
C THR A 21 10.91 -6.38 13.80
N THR A 22 11.75 -6.73 14.78
CA THR A 22 11.33 -7.46 15.99
C THR A 22 10.89 -6.52 17.11
N ASN A 23 11.14 -5.21 16.98
CA ASN A 23 10.78 -4.22 17.98
C ASN A 23 9.37 -3.67 17.70
N ALA A 24 8.48 -3.80 18.68
CA ALA A 24 7.09 -3.35 18.60
C ALA A 24 6.94 -1.84 18.32
N SER A 25 7.80 -0.99 18.89
CA SER A 25 7.73 0.46 18.66
C SER A 25 8.19 0.83 17.25
N ALA A 26 9.25 0.17 16.76
CA ALA A 26 9.71 0.33 15.39
C ALA A 26 8.66 -0.16 14.39
N LYS A 27 8.01 -1.30 14.67
CA LYS A 27 6.90 -1.82 13.86
C LYS A 27 5.77 -0.81 13.74
N ALA A 28 5.31 -0.26 14.86
CA ALA A 28 4.25 0.75 14.87
C ALA A 28 4.65 2.02 14.09
N ALA A 29 5.92 2.44 14.17
CA ALA A 29 6.43 3.58 13.41
C ALA A 29 6.41 3.31 11.90
N HIS A 30 6.93 2.16 11.46
CA HIS A 30 6.91 1.75 10.05
C HIS A 30 5.48 1.59 9.51
N ASP A 31 4.57 0.98 10.29
CA ASP A 31 3.16 0.87 9.92
C ASP A 31 2.50 2.25 9.75
N THR A 32 2.84 3.20 10.61
CA THR A 32 2.34 4.59 10.52
C THR A 32 2.84 5.27 9.25
N LEU A 33 4.13 5.11 8.92
CA LEU A 33 4.71 5.66 7.69
C LEU A 33 4.11 5.02 6.44
N ALA A 34 3.93 3.70 6.41
CA ALA A 34 3.28 2.99 5.31
C ALA A 34 1.86 3.53 5.05
N ARG A 35 1.06 3.75 6.12
CA ARG A 35 -0.28 4.34 6.01
C ARG A 35 -0.25 5.78 5.51
N ALA A 36 0.76 6.57 5.91
CA ALA A 36 0.93 7.93 5.42
C ALA A 36 1.24 7.96 3.91
N TYR A 37 2.12 7.09 3.43
CA TYR A 37 2.38 6.95 1.99
C TYR A 37 1.15 6.46 1.23
N ALA A 38 0.42 5.47 1.76
CA ALA A 38 -0.83 4.99 1.17
C ALA A 38 -1.86 6.10 0.95
N ARG A 39 -2.00 7.01 1.93
CA ARG A 39 -2.89 8.18 1.82
C ARG A 39 -2.42 9.16 0.74
N ARG A 40 -1.11 9.40 0.63
CA ARG A 40 -0.56 10.27 -0.42
C ARG A 40 -0.74 9.67 -1.82
N ILE A 41 -0.61 8.35 -1.96
CA ILE A 41 -0.88 7.62 -3.20
C ILE A 41 -2.36 7.77 -3.59
N ASP A 42 -3.27 7.64 -2.63
CA ASP A 42 -4.71 7.79 -2.85
C ASP A 42 -5.08 9.22 -3.30
N GLN A 43 -4.38 10.21 -2.77
CA GLN A 43 -4.53 11.63 -3.13
C GLN A 43 -3.75 12.03 -4.39
N HIS A 44 -2.97 11.12 -4.98
CA HIS A 44 -2.12 11.44 -6.11
C HIS A 44 -2.96 11.63 -7.39
N ARG A 45 -2.59 12.61 -8.22
CA ARG A 45 -3.33 12.96 -9.46
C ARG A 45 -3.40 11.80 -10.46
N LEU A 46 -2.41 10.92 -10.43
CA LEU A 46 -2.38 9.71 -11.25
C LEU A 46 -3.16 8.60 -10.55
N SER A 47 -4.33 8.30 -11.10
CA SER A 47 -5.29 7.28 -10.68
C SER A 47 -4.75 5.86 -10.80
N TYR A 48 -3.88 5.45 -9.88
CA TYR A 48 -3.39 4.06 -9.82
C TYR A 48 -4.35 3.12 -9.07
N ARG A 49 -5.10 3.64 -8.08
CA ARG A 49 -6.07 2.90 -7.24
C ARG A 49 -7.53 3.34 -7.44
N THR A 50 -7.79 4.25 -8.39
CA THR A 50 -9.16 4.68 -8.68
C THR A 50 -9.96 3.48 -9.17
N PRO A 51 -11.10 3.15 -8.52
CA PRO A 51 -12.00 2.13 -9.04
C PRO A 51 -12.47 2.57 -10.42
N GLN A 52 -12.27 1.72 -11.43
CA GLN A 52 -12.99 1.85 -12.69
C GLN A 52 -14.49 1.65 -12.41
N ASN A 53 -15.33 2.12 -13.33
CA ASN A 53 -16.79 2.03 -13.20
C ASN A 53 -17.30 0.58 -13.07
N ASP A 54 -16.46 -0.41 -13.37
CA ASP A 54 -16.70 -1.85 -13.20
C ASP A 54 -16.26 -2.39 -11.82
N GLY A 55 -15.78 -1.52 -10.92
CA GLY A 55 -15.26 -1.88 -9.60
C GLY A 55 -13.83 -2.42 -9.60
N SER A 56 -13.20 -2.56 -10.77
CA SER A 56 -11.81 -3.00 -10.87
C SER A 56 -10.84 -1.87 -10.53
N LYS A 57 -9.67 -2.20 -9.97
CA LYS A 57 -8.59 -1.22 -9.73
C LYS A 57 -7.51 -1.48 -10.76
N SER A 58 -6.97 -0.42 -11.38
CA SER A 58 -5.84 -0.52 -12.33
C SER A 58 -4.65 -1.27 -11.73
N PHE A 59 -4.51 -1.23 -10.40
CA PHE A 59 -3.70 -2.17 -9.64
C PHE A 59 -4.43 -2.64 -8.39
N ASP A 60 -4.76 -3.94 -8.36
CA ASP A 60 -5.24 -4.63 -7.18
C ASP A 60 -4.09 -5.44 -6.53
N PRO A 61 -3.50 -4.97 -5.42
CA PRO A 61 -2.47 -5.73 -4.71
C PRO A 61 -3.00 -7.05 -4.13
N GLY A 62 -4.33 -7.19 -3.96
CA GLY A 62 -4.97 -8.45 -3.55
C GLY A 62 -4.84 -9.54 -4.61
N ARG A 63 -4.74 -9.17 -5.90
CA ARG A 63 -4.57 -10.11 -7.01
C ARG A 63 -3.23 -10.86 -6.99
N PHE A 64 -2.21 -10.28 -6.36
CA PHE A 64 -0.85 -10.84 -6.33
C PHE A 64 -0.46 -11.44 -4.98
N GLY A 65 -1.36 -11.47 -3.98
CA GLY A 65 -0.98 -12.02 -2.67
C GLY A 65 -2.07 -12.11 -1.58
N ALA A 66 -3.34 -11.82 -1.85
CA ALA A 66 -4.38 -12.17 -0.87
C ALA A 66 -4.65 -13.68 -0.94
N PRO A 67 -4.59 -14.44 0.18
CA PRO A 67 -5.16 -15.77 0.19
C PRO A 67 -6.63 -15.61 -0.22
N LYS A 68 -7.00 -16.32 -1.28
CA LYS A 68 -8.36 -16.42 -1.78
C LYS A 68 -9.28 -16.64 -0.58
N ALA A 69 -10.04 -15.62 -0.17
CA ALA A 69 -11.03 -15.81 0.87
C ALA A 69 -11.94 -16.93 0.39
N ALA A 70 -11.92 -18.05 1.12
CA ALA A 70 -12.73 -19.21 0.82
C ALA A 70 -14.18 -18.75 0.78
N ILE A 71 -14.81 -18.95 -0.37
CA ILE A 71 -16.26 -18.83 -0.52
C ILE A 71 -16.82 -19.99 0.31
N ALA A 72 -17.47 -19.66 1.42
CA ALA A 72 -18.36 -20.56 2.15
C ALA A 72 -19.71 -20.61 1.45
#